data_AF-A0A969I2F1-F1
#
_entry.id   AF-A0A969I2F1-F1
#
_cell.length_a   1.000
_cell.length_b   1.000
_cell.length_c   1.000
_cell.angle_alpha   90.00
_cell.angle_beta   90.00
_cell.angle_gamma   90.00
#
_symmetry.space_group_name_H-M   'P 1'
#
loop_
_entity.id
_entity.type
_entity.pdbx_description
1 polymer ?
#
loop_
_entity_poly.entity_id
_entity_poly.type
_entity_poly.pdbx_seq_one_letter_code
_entity_poly.pdbx_strand_id
1 'polypeptide(L)'
;MRVQLDFPSEAEASGTVFALTYTRQKTAAPASTDPPPTTAGSPTAAFSDLNSLDRRFARYIQDLAALGVFSPLSQEFQPEQAVTRQEFARWLFTAHNQMYRDRPTKQIRPIAQASQPAFEDVQPGDPGFAEIQGLAEAGIIPSRLTGDTNALLFRPEAPLTRAQAIAWKCRSIAVSHSPLLRWLRFNKPGASKTPSN
;
A
#
# COMPACT_ATOMS: atom_id res chain seq x y z
N MET A 1 22.83 26.22 -20.11
CA MET A 1 22.26 27.46 -19.55
C MET A 1 23.42 28.39 -19.25
N ARG A 2 23.45 29.56 -19.87
CA ARG A 2 24.42 30.60 -19.51
C ARG A 2 23.62 31.78 -18.99
N VAL A 3 23.74 32.05 -17.70
CA VAL A 3 23.19 33.24 -17.07
C VAL A 3 24.28 34.29 -17.15
N GLN A 4 24.02 35.38 -17.85
CA GLN A 4 24.94 36.51 -17.91
C GLN A 4 24.35 37.63 -17.06
N LEU A 5 25.10 38.05 -16.05
CA LEU A 5 24.78 39.16 -15.16
C LEU A 5 25.55 40.37 -15.66
N ASP A 6 24.84 41.41 -16.07
CA ASP A 6 25.44 42.69 -16.43
C ASP A 6 25.20 43.70 -15.31
N PHE A 7 26.25 44.38 -14.86
CA PHE A 7 26.19 45.37 -13.79
C PHE A 7 26.35 46.77 -14.40
N PRO A 8 25.40 47.69 -14.21
CA PRO A 8 25.56 49.07 -14.68
C PRO A 8 26.58 49.83 -13.81
N SER A 9 27.45 50.59 -14.49
CA SER A 9 28.37 51.57 -13.91
C SER A 9 27.60 52.74 -13.29
N GLU A 10 28.07 53.18 -12.13
CA GLU A 10 27.44 54.09 -11.17
C GLU A 10 27.36 55.55 -11.65
N ALA A 11 26.17 56.16 -11.56
CA ALA A 11 25.96 57.56 -11.21
C ALA A 11 24.47 57.81 -10.84
N GLU A 12 24.26 58.36 -9.64
CA GLU A 12 23.07 59.08 -9.17
C GLU A 12 21.79 58.27 -8.80
N ALA A 13 21.73 57.96 -7.50
CA ALA A 13 20.59 58.04 -6.57
C ALA A 13 19.18 57.53 -6.95
N SER A 14 18.73 56.58 -6.12
CA SER A 14 17.36 56.19 -5.75
C SER A 14 16.67 55.09 -6.56
N GLY A 15 16.89 53.85 -6.10
CA GLY A 15 16.00 52.71 -6.33
C GLY A 15 16.49 51.72 -7.38
N THR A 16 17.30 50.74 -6.99
CA THR A 16 17.71 49.65 -7.90
C THR A 16 16.53 48.70 -8.13
N VAL A 17 15.83 48.89 -9.26
CA VAL A 17 14.87 47.92 -9.80
C VAL A 17 15.62 46.98 -10.74
N PHE A 18 15.66 45.69 -10.42
CA PHE A 18 16.19 44.67 -11.32
C PHE A 18 15.09 44.22 -12.28
N ALA A 19 15.25 44.50 -13.59
CA ALA A 19 14.37 43.99 -14.63
C ALA A 19 14.95 42.69 -15.20
N LEU A 20 14.29 41.55 -14.94
CA LEU A 20 14.58 40.29 -15.64
C LEU A 20 13.84 40.26 -16.97
N THR A 21 14.57 40.43 -18.07
CA THR A 21 14.02 40.23 -19.41
C THR A 21 14.39 38.82 -19.88
N TYR A 22 13.40 37.98 -20.12
CA TYR A 22 13.60 36.65 -20.72
C TYR A 22 13.26 36.70 -22.21
N THR A 23 14.28 36.70 -23.07
CA THR A 23 14.12 36.47 -24.51
C THR A 23 14.28 34.99 -24.82
N ARG A 24 13.17 34.32 -25.18
CA ARG A 24 13.20 32.96 -25.73
C ARG A 24 13.82 33.02 -27.14
N GLN A 25 15.07 32.62 -27.30
CA GLN A 25 15.65 32.43 -28.63
C GLN A 25 14.94 31.27 -29.34
N LYS A 26 14.25 31.59 -30.43
CA LYS A 26 13.65 30.62 -31.35
C LYS A 26 14.73 30.14 -32.32
N THR A 27 15.34 28.99 -32.02
CA THR A 27 16.19 28.27 -32.96
C THR A 27 15.35 27.22 -33.68
N ALA A 28 15.34 27.25 -35.02
CA ALA A 28 14.65 26.27 -35.86
C ALA A 28 15.44 24.95 -35.96
N ALA A 29 14.70 23.85 -35.96
CA ALA A 29 15.16 22.46 -35.83
C ALA A 29 15.81 21.88 -37.10
N PRO A 30 16.75 20.93 -36.95
CA PRO A 30 16.82 19.75 -37.78
C PRO A 30 16.15 18.56 -37.08
N ALA A 31 15.50 17.71 -37.87
CA ALA A 31 14.68 16.60 -37.45
C ALA A 31 15.43 15.59 -36.56
N SER A 32 14.85 15.33 -35.39
CA SER A 32 14.98 14.07 -34.69
C SER A 32 13.58 13.50 -34.53
N THR A 33 13.39 12.29 -35.01
CA THR A 33 12.17 11.50 -34.91
C THR A 33 11.79 11.37 -33.44
N ASP A 34 10.81 12.15 -32.99
CA ASP A 34 10.23 12.00 -31.65
C ASP A 34 9.65 10.58 -31.51
N PRO A 35 10.06 9.77 -30.51
CA PRO A 35 9.16 8.73 -30.04
C PRO A 35 7.91 9.42 -29.48
N PRO A 36 6.70 8.89 -29.73
CA PRO A 36 5.47 9.47 -29.22
C PRO A 36 5.54 9.63 -27.70
N PRO A 37 4.77 10.57 -27.10
CA PRO A 37 4.74 10.72 -25.65
C PRO A 37 4.47 9.36 -25.02
N THR A 38 5.44 8.84 -24.27
CA THR A 38 5.20 7.72 -23.37
C THR A 38 4.22 8.22 -22.32
N THR A 39 2.93 8.05 -22.61
CA THR A 39 1.93 7.81 -21.58
C THR A 39 2.57 6.80 -20.65
N ALA A 40 2.81 7.19 -19.40
CA ALA A 40 3.06 6.23 -18.34
C ALA A 40 1.75 5.44 -18.17
N GLY A 41 1.49 4.53 -19.11
CA GLY A 41 0.54 3.48 -18.96
C GLY A 41 1.15 2.56 -17.93
N SER A 42 0.72 2.69 -16.67
CA SER A 42 0.58 1.49 -15.87
C SER A 42 -0.09 0.46 -16.78
N PRO A 43 0.42 -0.77 -16.93
CA PRO A 43 -0.41 -1.81 -17.50
C PRO A 43 -1.63 -1.90 -16.59
N THR A 44 -2.74 -1.26 -16.98
CA THR A 44 -4.04 -1.56 -16.41
C THR A 44 -4.22 -3.01 -16.78
N ALA A 45 -3.89 -3.92 -15.86
CA ALA A 45 -4.06 -5.34 -16.06
C ALA A 45 -5.54 -5.56 -16.38
N ALA A 46 -5.84 -5.73 -17.66
CA ALA A 46 -7.17 -6.00 -18.16
C ALA A 46 -7.34 -7.51 -18.13
N PHE A 47 -7.96 -8.00 -17.06
CA PHE A 47 -8.27 -9.41 -16.93
C PHE A 47 -9.29 -9.83 -17.99
N SER A 48 -9.04 -10.93 -18.69
CA SER A 48 -9.84 -11.41 -19.83
C SER A 48 -11.21 -11.98 -19.40
N ASP A 49 -11.33 -12.41 -18.15
CA ASP A 49 -12.43 -13.19 -17.59
C ASP A 49 -13.46 -12.37 -16.80
N LEU A 50 -13.33 -11.04 -16.74
CA LEU A 50 -14.30 -10.17 -16.04
C LEU A 50 -15.58 -9.92 -16.83
N ASN A 51 -15.62 -10.28 -18.12
CA ASN A 51 -16.73 -9.97 -19.02
C ASN A 51 -18.04 -10.70 -18.62
N SER A 52 -17.94 -11.80 -17.89
CA SER A 52 -19.08 -12.58 -17.40
C SER A 52 -19.65 -12.08 -16.07
N LEU A 53 -18.96 -11.17 -15.37
CA LEU A 53 -19.39 -10.64 -14.08
C LEU A 53 -20.38 -9.47 -14.22
N ASP A 54 -21.20 -9.26 -13.18
CA ASP A 54 -21.93 -8.00 -13.04
C ASP A 54 -20.94 -6.83 -13.10
N ARG A 55 -21.27 -5.81 -13.91
CA ARG A 55 -20.45 -4.62 -14.14
C ARG A 55 -19.98 -3.95 -12.86
N ARG A 56 -20.76 -3.99 -11.79
CA ARG A 56 -20.38 -3.42 -10.49
C ARG A 56 -19.18 -4.13 -9.89
N PHE A 57 -19.17 -5.46 -9.89
CA PHE A 57 -18.05 -6.24 -9.36
C PHE A 57 -16.81 -6.10 -10.25
N ALA A 58 -17.00 -6.17 -11.57
CA ALA A 58 -15.91 -5.94 -12.53
C ALA A 58 -15.24 -4.58 -12.30
N ARG A 59 -16.03 -3.52 -12.02
CA ARG A 59 -15.49 -2.19 -11.76
C ARG A 59 -14.60 -2.15 -10.51
N TYR A 60 -15.01 -2.77 -9.41
CA TYR A 60 -14.19 -2.82 -8.20
C TYR A 60 -12.88 -3.56 -8.42
N ILE A 61 -12.89 -4.66 -9.18
CA ILE A 61 -11.68 -5.40 -9.53
C ILE A 61 -10.77 -4.52 -10.39
N GLN A 62 -11.31 -3.85 -11.41
CA GLN A 62 -10.53 -2.94 -12.25
C GLN A 62 -9.91 -1.78 -11.47
N ASP A 63 -10.65 -1.19 -10.52
CA ASP A 63 -10.13 -0.09 -9.69
C ASP A 63 -8.98 -0.58 -8.78
N LEU A 64 -9.08 -1.78 -8.21
CA LEU A 64 -7.98 -2.38 -7.43
C LEU A 64 -6.79 -2.80 -8.30
N ALA A 65 -7.04 -3.26 -9.53
CA ALA A 65 -6.00 -3.56 -10.51
C ALA A 65 -5.22 -2.29 -10.89
N ALA A 66 -5.94 -1.18 -11.14
CA ALA A 66 -5.35 0.13 -11.41
C ALA A 66 -4.55 0.68 -10.21
N LEU A 67 -4.93 0.31 -8.99
CA LEU A 67 -4.18 0.60 -7.77
C LEU A 67 -2.95 -0.33 -7.58
N GLY A 68 -2.77 -1.34 -8.43
CA GLY A 68 -1.65 -2.28 -8.37
C GLY A 68 -1.76 -3.31 -7.25
N VAL A 69 -2.99 -3.63 -6.81
CA VAL A 69 -3.23 -4.57 -5.69
C VAL A 69 -3.00 -6.03 -6.10
N PHE A 70 -3.29 -6.37 -7.35
CA PHE A 70 -3.17 -7.74 -7.85
C PHE A 70 -1.79 -8.00 -8.46
N SER A 71 -1.30 -9.22 -8.29
CA SER A 71 -0.02 -9.65 -8.83
C SER A 71 -0.09 -9.70 -10.36
N PRO A 72 0.92 -9.20 -11.10
CA PRO A 72 0.89 -9.15 -12.58
C PRO A 72 1.09 -10.52 -13.26
N LEU A 73 1.15 -11.60 -12.48
CA LEU A 73 1.57 -12.92 -12.96
C LEU A 73 0.48 -13.67 -13.76
N SER A 74 -0.76 -13.19 -13.76
CA SER A 74 -1.88 -13.83 -14.45
C SER A 74 -2.63 -12.86 -15.37
N GLN A 75 -3.10 -13.37 -16.51
CA GLN A 75 -4.01 -12.64 -17.43
C GLN A 75 -5.49 -12.79 -17.02
N GLU A 76 -5.79 -13.69 -16.08
CA GLU A 76 -7.12 -13.99 -15.57
C GLU A 76 -7.20 -13.64 -14.08
N PHE A 77 -8.34 -13.13 -13.64
CA PHE A 77 -8.59 -12.80 -12.23
C PHE A 77 -9.19 -13.96 -11.43
N GLN A 78 -9.93 -14.85 -12.08
CA GLN A 78 -10.62 -16.00 -11.51
C GLN A 78 -11.65 -15.61 -10.43
N PRO A 79 -12.67 -14.80 -10.76
CA PRO A 79 -13.57 -14.17 -9.78
C PRO A 79 -14.41 -15.12 -8.93
N GLU A 80 -14.70 -16.33 -9.45
CA GLU A 80 -15.48 -17.36 -8.75
C GLU A 80 -14.59 -18.32 -7.93
N GLN A 81 -13.27 -18.18 -8.02
CA GLN A 81 -12.34 -19.01 -7.26
C GLN A 81 -12.23 -18.52 -5.82
N ALA A 82 -12.20 -19.46 -4.88
CA ALA A 82 -11.95 -19.14 -3.48
C ALA A 82 -10.55 -18.56 -3.30
N VAL A 83 -10.45 -17.41 -2.62
CA VAL A 83 -9.17 -16.78 -2.31
C VAL A 83 -8.45 -17.51 -1.18
N THR A 84 -7.16 -17.76 -1.36
CA THR A 84 -6.30 -18.29 -0.29
C THR A 84 -5.99 -17.22 0.76
N ARG A 85 -5.57 -17.65 1.95
CA ARG A 85 -5.17 -16.73 3.03
C ARG A 85 -3.96 -15.88 2.63
N GLN A 86 -2.99 -16.47 1.93
CA GLN A 86 -1.81 -15.76 1.43
C GLN A 86 -2.16 -14.69 0.40
N GLU A 87 -2.95 -15.03 -0.61
CA GLU A 87 -3.37 -14.08 -1.65
C GLU A 87 -4.09 -12.88 -1.03
N PHE A 88 -5.08 -13.14 -0.17
CA PHE A 88 -5.83 -12.08 0.47
C PHE A 88 -4.96 -11.22 1.39
N ALA A 89 -4.00 -11.81 2.12
CA ALA A 89 -3.06 -11.05 2.94
C ALA A 89 -2.20 -10.10 2.09
N ARG A 90 -1.67 -10.57 0.96
CA ARG A 90 -0.89 -9.73 0.03
C ARG A 90 -1.73 -8.61 -0.57
N TRP A 91 -2.96 -8.89 -0.99
CA TRP A 91 -3.88 -7.86 -1.48
C TRP A 91 -4.23 -6.84 -0.40
N LEU A 92 -4.49 -7.30 0.83
CA LEU A 92 -4.80 -6.43 1.96
C LEU A 92 -3.64 -5.49 2.30
N PHE A 93 -2.41 -6.03 2.40
CA PHE A 93 -1.20 -5.26 2.65
C PHE A 93 -0.98 -4.20 1.57
N THR A 94 -1.04 -4.61 0.30
CA THR A 94 -0.80 -3.73 -0.85
C THR A 94 -1.85 -2.65 -0.92
N ALA A 95 -3.14 -2.99 -0.85
CA ALA A 95 -4.24 -2.03 -0.88
C ALA A 95 -4.15 -1.03 0.27
N HIS A 96 -3.84 -1.50 1.48
CA HIS A 96 -3.68 -0.63 2.65
C HIS A 96 -2.55 0.39 2.42
N ASN A 97 -1.37 -0.07 2.00
CA ASN A 97 -0.22 0.80 1.79
C ASN A 97 -0.44 1.79 0.64
N GLN A 98 -1.14 1.38 -0.43
CA GLN A 98 -1.50 2.28 -1.52
C GLN A 98 -2.50 3.36 -1.07
N MET A 99 -3.49 3.01 -0.25
CA MET A 99 -4.44 3.99 0.33
C MET A 99 -3.74 4.99 1.25
N TYR A 100 -2.64 4.60 1.90
CA TYR A 100 -1.85 5.46 2.79
C TYR A 100 -0.50 5.86 2.19
N ARG A 101 -0.37 5.89 0.86
CA ARG A 101 0.89 6.24 0.16
C ARG A 101 1.52 7.55 0.65
N ASP A 102 0.68 8.54 0.94
CA ASP A 102 1.07 9.89 1.36
C ASP A 102 1.14 10.04 2.91
N ARG A 103 0.94 8.94 3.65
CA ARG A 103 0.91 8.91 5.12
C ARG A 103 1.76 7.76 5.66
N PRO A 104 3.11 7.89 5.67
CA PRO A 104 4.02 6.81 6.06
C PRO A 104 3.75 6.22 7.44
N THR A 105 3.25 7.03 8.38
CA THR A 105 2.90 6.58 9.74
C THR A 105 1.71 5.62 9.80
N LYS A 106 0.90 5.55 8.74
CA LYS A 106 -0.23 4.62 8.63
C LYS A 106 0.09 3.39 7.77
N GLN A 107 1.23 3.37 7.10
CA GLN A 107 1.65 2.23 6.29
C GLN A 107 2.14 1.08 7.16
N ILE A 108 1.92 -0.14 6.67
CA ILE A 108 2.43 -1.37 7.26
C ILE A 108 3.80 -1.61 6.62
N ARG A 109 4.83 -1.79 7.45
CA ARG A 109 6.17 -2.06 6.95
C ARG A 109 6.29 -3.52 6.49
N PRO A 110 6.83 -3.80 5.30
CA PRO A 110 7.18 -5.17 4.93
C PRO A 110 8.40 -5.62 5.74
N ILE A 111 8.43 -6.89 6.15
CA ILE A 111 9.48 -7.42 7.02
C ILE A 111 10.12 -8.63 6.34
N ALA A 112 11.14 -8.38 5.52
CA ALA A 112 11.79 -9.43 4.72
C ALA A 112 12.57 -10.43 5.57
N GLN A 113 13.03 -10.02 6.75
CA GLN A 113 13.73 -10.84 7.72
C GLN A 113 13.21 -10.49 9.11
N ALA A 114 12.75 -11.49 9.85
CA ALA A 114 12.28 -11.36 11.21
C ALA A 114 13.10 -12.28 12.11
N SER A 115 13.59 -11.77 13.25
CA SER A 115 14.24 -12.60 14.27
C SER A 115 13.29 -13.66 14.84
N GLN A 116 12.00 -13.35 14.87
CA GLN A 116 10.94 -14.27 15.22
C GLN A 116 9.82 -14.19 14.18
N PRO A 117 9.71 -15.17 13.28
CA PRO A 117 8.56 -15.29 12.38
C PRO A 117 7.24 -15.31 13.16
N ALA A 118 6.17 -14.75 12.59
CA ALA A 118 4.85 -14.76 13.21
C ALA A 118 4.19 -16.14 13.19
N PHE A 119 4.58 -17.01 12.24
CA PHE A 119 4.02 -18.33 12.02
C PHE A 119 5.13 -19.34 11.74
N GLU A 120 4.90 -20.63 11.98
CA GLU A 120 5.91 -21.69 11.79
C GLU A 120 5.96 -22.20 10.34
N ASP A 121 4.86 -22.07 9.61
CA ASP A 121 4.68 -22.53 8.24
C ASP A 121 4.82 -21.41 7.20
N VAL A 122 5.39 -20.26 7.58
CA VAL A 122 5.74 -19.16 6.68
C VAL A 122 7.13 -18.66 7.07
N GLN A 123 8.13 -18.96 6.24
CA GLN A 123 9.54 -18.72 6.48
C GLN A 123 10.07 -17.54 5.65
N PRO A 124 11.16 -16.88 6.09
CA PRO A 124 11.83 -15.87 5.28
C PRO A 124 12.23 -16.43 3.91
N GLY A 125 11.75 -15.79 2.84
CA GLY A 125 11.95 -16.23 1.46
C GLY A 125 10.69 -16.82 0.80
N ASP A 126 9.68 -17.22 1.59
CA ASP A 126 8.42 -17.70 1.04
C ASP A 126 7.63 -16.56 0.37
N PRO A 127 6.82 -16.86 -0.66
CA PRO A 127 5.97 -15.86 -1.31
C PRO A 127 5.03 -15.17 -0.31
N GLY A 128 5.10 -13.85 -0.23
CA GLY A 128 4.24 -13.07 0.66
C GLY A 128 4.69 -13.04 2.13
N PHE A 129 5.84 -13.64 2.48
CA PHE A 129 6.36 -13.64 3.86
C PHE A 129 6.41 -12.23 4.45
N ALA A 130 6.99 -11.26 3.71
CA ALA A 130 7.22 -9.92 4.23
C ALA A 130 5.92 -9.17 4.54
N GLU A 131 4.90 -9.36 3.71
CA GLU A 131 3.57 -8.80 3.87
C GLU A 131 2.81 -9.46 5.03
N ILE A 132 2.85 -10.80 5.12
CA ILE A 132 2.20 -11.57 6.18
C ILE A 132 2.83 -11.23 7.54
N GLN A 133 4.15 -11.19 7.62
CA GLN A 133 4.88 -10.80 8.83
C GLN A 133 4.53 -9.37 9.25
N GLY A 134 4.56 -8.42 8.31
CA GLY A 134 4.20 -7.02 8.58
C GLY A 134 2.75 -6.87 9.07
N LEU A 135 1.81 -7.61 8.48
CA LEU A 135 0.41 -7.64 8.91
C LEU A 135 0.25 -8.22 10.32
N ALA A 136 1.01 -9.26 10.65
CA ALA A 136 1.01 -9.88 11.98
C ALA A 136 1.59 -8.93 13.04
N GLU A 137 2.69 -8.23 12.73
CA GLU A 137 3.30 -7.23 13.63
C GLU A 137 2.45 -5.97 13.82
N ALA A 138 1.74 -5.54 12.77
CA ALA A 138 0.71 -4.52 12.88
C ALA A 138 -0.53 -5.00 13.66
N GLY A 139 -0.56 -6.29 14.02
CA GLY A 139 -1.63 -6.95 14.72
C GLY A 139 -2.90 -7.11 13.91
N ILE A 140 -2.86 -6.94 12.59
CA ILE A 140 -4.02 -7.06 11.67
C ILE A 140 -4.45 -8.52 11.55
N ILE A 141 -3.48 -9.41 11.38
CA ILE A 141 -3.69 -10.86 11.37
C ILE A 141 -3.32 -11.42 12.76
N PRO A 142 -4.17 -12.23 13.41
CA PRO A 142 -3.83 -12.87 14.68
C PRO A 142 -2.60 -13.76 14.54
N SER A 143 -1.69 -13.63 15.50
CA SER A 143 -0.47 -14.44 15.59
C SER A 143 0.02 -14.51 17.03
N ARG A 144 1.03 -15.35 17.27
CA ARG A 144 1.79 -15.36 18.53
C ARG A 144 2.36 -13.99 18.92
N LEU A 145 2.67 -13.11 17.95
CA LEU A 145 3.15 -11.74 18.22
C LEU A 145 2.06 -10.85 18.84
N THR A 146 0.80 -11.21 18.64
CA THR A 146 -0.37 -10.52 19.24
C THR A 146 -0.86 -11.16 20.54
N GLY A 147 -0.16 -12.18 21.05
CA GLY A 147 -0.53 -12.93 22.24
C GLY A 147 -1.54 -14.07 22.00
N ASP A 148 -1.84 -14.40 20.74
CA ASP A 148 -2.66 -15.55 20.39
C ASP A 148 -1.76 -16.80 20.27
N THR A 149 -1.67 -17.57 21.36
CA THR A 149 -0.82 -18.77 21.43
C THR A 149 -1.36 -19.94 20.62
N ASN A 150 -2.61 -19.87 20.13
CA ASN A 150 -3.20 -20.90 19.27
C ASN A 150 -2.96 -20.61 17.78
N ALA A 151 -2.54 -19.39 17.43
CA ALA A 151 -2.24 -18.98 16.06
C ALA A 151 -0.77 -19.29 15.66
N LEU A 152 -0.37 -20.55 15.79
CA LEU A 152 0.98 -21.03 15.45
C LEU A 152 1.20 -21.17 13.94
N LEU A 153 0.15 -21.56 13.22
CA LEU A 153 0.18 -21.81 11.78
C LEU A 153 -0.66 -20.78 11.03
N PHE A 154 -0.10 -20.21 9.97
CA PHE A 154 -0.81 -19.32 9.06
C PHE A 154 -1.69 -20.09 8.09
N ARG A 155 -1.23 -21.23 7.56
CA ARG A 155 -1.85 -22.03 6.48
C ARG A 155 -2.07 -21.20 5.21
N PRO A 156 -1.00 -20.83 4.49
CA PRO A 156 -1.08 -19.90 3.36
C PRO A 156 -2.08 -20.33 2.26
N GLU A 157 -2.08 -21.62 1.92
CA GLU A 157 -2.91 -22.21 0.84
C GLU A 157 -4.35 -22.53 1.27
N ALA A 158 -4.68 -22.41 2.56
CA ALA A 158 -6.05 -22.68 3.00
C ALA A 158 -7.00 -21.56 2.55
N PRO A 159 -8.27 -21.88 2.20
CA PRO A 159 -9.24 -20.87 1.82
C PRO A 159 -9.53 -19.92 2.98
N LEU A 160 -9.71 -18.64 2.67
CA LEU A 160 -10.06 -17.64 3.67
C LEU A 160 -11.56 -17.69 4.00
N THR A 161 -11.88 -17.89 5.28
CA THR A 161 -13.28 -17.86 5.71
C THR A 161 -13.83 -16.43 5.75
N ARG A 162 -15.15 -16.28 5.54
CA ARG A 162 -15.83 -14.97 5.59
C ARG A 162 -15.59 -14.22 6.90
N ALA A 163 -15.60 -14.93 8.03
CA ALA A 163 -15.34 -14.35 9.34
C ALA A 163 -13.93 -13.77 9.44
N GLN A 164 -12.92 -14.50 8.92
CA GLN A 164 -11.54 -14.03 8.89
C GLN A 164 -11.37 -12.83 7.95
N ALA A 165 -11.96 -12.87 6.76
CA ALA A 165 -11.92 -11.77 5.80
C ALA A 165 -12.45 -10.46 6.41
N ILE A 166 -13.62 -10.51 7.06
CA ILE A 166 -14.22 -9.35 7.73
C ILE A 166 -13.35 -8.88 8.90
N ALA A 167 -12.85 -9.81 9.73
CA ALA A 167 -12.01 -9.48 10.87
C ALA A 167 -10.72 -8.75 10.45
N TRP A 168 -10.02 -9.26 9.42
CA TRP A 168 -8.78 -8.67 8.92
C TRP A 168 -9.03 -7.31 8.29
N LYS A 169 -10.08 -7.17 7.47
CA LYS A 169 -10.47 -5.90 6.85
C LYS A 169 -10.86 -4.84 7.88
N CYS A 170 -11.67 -5.19 8.87
CA CYS A 170 -12.08 -4.27 9.94
C CYS A 170 -10.86 -3.78 10.73
N ARG A 171 -9.96 -4.71 11.07
CA ARG A 171 -8.76 -4.38 11.83
C ARG A 171 -7.77 -3.50 11.03
N SER A 172 -7.63 -3.71 9.72
CA SER A 172 -6.76 -2.86 8.89
C SER A 172 -7.26 -1.40 8.84
N ILE A 173 -8.58 -1.20 8.77
CA ILE A 173 -9.19 0.14 8.80
C ILE A 173 -9.02 0.78 10.20
N ALA A 174 -9.23 -0.01 11.26
CA ALA A 174 -9.13 0.43 12.65
C ALA A 174 -7.72 0.90 13.04
N VAL A 175 -6.67 0.28 12.52
CA VAL A 175 -5.27 0.74 12.73
C VAL A 175 -5.08 2.19 12.27
N SER A 176 -5.91 2.66 11.35
CA SER A 176 -5.82 4.01 10.76
C SER A 176 -6.74 5.06 11.39
N HIS A 177 -7.70 4.65 12.23
CA HIS A 177 -8.69 5.52 12.87
C HIS A 177 -8.86 5.19 14.37
N SER A 178 -8.09 5.92 15.19
CA SER A 178 -8.40 6.29 16.58
C SER A 178 -8.11 5.32 17.75
N PRO A 179 -7.69 5.87 18.92
CA PRO A 179 -7.28 5.16 20.14
C PRO A 179 -8.40 4.40 20.90
N LEU A 180 -9.67 4.57 20.55
CA LEU A 180 -10.81 3.95 21.26
C LEU A 180 -10.83 2.42 21.18
N LEU A 181 -10.33 1.83 20.09
CA LEU A 181 -10.23 0.38 19.95
C LEU A 181 -9.07 -0.21 20.76
N ARG A 182 -8.05 0.60 21.09
CA ARG A 182 -7.00 0.21 22.04
C ARG A 182 -7.56 0.14 23.46
N TRP A 183 -8.43 1.07 23.87
CA TRP A 183 -9.13 1.02 25.17
C TRP A 183 -10.05 -0.20 25.28
N LEU A 184 -10.88 -0.50 24.27
CA LEU A 184 -11.78 -1.68 24.27
C LEU A 184 -11.04 -3.02 24.34
N ARG A 185 -9.82 -3.11 23.79
CA ARG A 185 -9.02 -4.34 23.80
C ARG A 185 -8.32 -4.59 25.14
N PHE A 186 -8.05 -3.55 25.93
CA PHE A 186 -7.33 -3.63 27.21
C PHE A 186 -8.22 -3.39 28.44
N ASN A 187 -9.42 -2.84 28.28
CA ASN A 187 -10.33 -2.56 29.38
C ASN A 187 -11.62 -3.38 29.22
N LYS A 188 -11.52 -4.69 29.50
CA LYS A 188 -12.69 -5.56 29.65
C LYS A 188 -13.18 -5.42 31.10
N PRO A 189 -14.34 -4.77 31.38
CA PRO A 189 -14.88 -4.77 32.73
C PRO A 189 -15.35 -6.20 33.06
N GLY A 190 -14.65 -6.87 33.98
CA GLY A 190 -15.01 -8.23 34.40
C GLY A 190 -13.94 -9.02 35.17
N ALA A 191 -12.69 -8.56 35.24
CA ALA A 191 -11.69 -9.19 36.12
C ALA A 191 -11.57 -8.41 37.44
N SER A 192 -12.61 -8.44 38.26
CA SER A 192 -12.50 -8.07 39.67
C SER A 192 -11.60 -9.10 40.37
N LYS A 193 -10.32 -8.75 40.58
CA LYS A 193 -9.54 -9.39 41.63
C LYS A 193 -10.08 -8.90 42.96
N THR A 194 -10.81 -9.75 43.67
CA THR A 194 -11.00 -9.59 45.11
C THR A 194 -9.67 -9.86 45.79
N PRO A 195 -9.12 -8.95 46.62
CA PRO A 195 -8.07 -9.32 47.54
C PRO A 195 -8.68 -10.20 48.64
N SER A 196 -8.09 -11.38 48.85
CA SER A 196 -8.37 -12.22 50.01
C SER A 196 -7.34 -11.85 51.09
N ASN A 197 -7.88 -11.37 52.22
CA ASN A 197 -7.30 -11.11 53.55
C ASN A 197 -5.96 -10.36 53.64
#